data_AF-A0A8S0TW47-F1
#
_entry.id   AF-A0A8S0TW47-F1
#
_cell.length_a   1.000
_cell.length_b   1.000
_cell.length_c   1.000
_cell.angle_alpha   90.00
_cell.angle_beta   90.00
_cell.angle_gamma   90.00
#
_symmetry.space_group_name_H-M   'P 1'
#
loop_
_entity.id
_entity.type
_entity.pdbx_description
1 polymer ?
#
loop_
_entity_poly.entity_id
_entity_poly.type
_entity_poly.pdbx_seq_one_letter_code
_entity_poly.pdbx_strand_id
1 'polypeptide(L)'
;MISTKKETLEEDGPTVLEVPEVGMMLKDEKELWDFYKRYAYHIGFPIRRRNSKKGDDGKMKYMTLTCGREGRRPTSTSGSSKPQPTTQIDCKARVIVSVDVYGIWRINTVHLDHNHKTSPSKSRLYCCN
;
A
#
# COMPACT_ATOMS: atom_id res chain seq x y z
N MET A 1 24.33 -4.44 -16.84
CA MET A 1 23.36 -3.33 -17.00
C MET A 1 22.49 -3.27 -15.75
N ILE A 2 22.64 -2.17 -15.01
CA ILE A 2 21.84 -1.63 -13.90
C ILE A 2 21.36 -2.65 -12.85
N SER A 3 22.27 -2.96 -11.93
CA SER A 3 21.95 -3.41 -10.57
C SER A 3 21.01 -2.41 -9.90
N THR A 4 19.79 -2.82 -9.58
CA THR A 4 18.97 -2.09 -8.60
C THR A 4 19.05 -2.85 -7.29
N LYS A 5 19.64 -2.17 -6.31
CA LYS A 5 20.08 -2.68 -5.01
C LYS A 5 18.91 -3.31 -4.25
N LYS A 6 19.13 -4.52 -3.74
CA LYS A 6 18.37 -5.04 -2.59
C LYS A 6 18.91 -4.31 -1.36
N GLU A 7 18.13 -3.39 -0.81
CA GLU A 7 18.39 -2.86 0.52
C GLU A 7 17.57 -3.66 1.54
N THR A 8 18.33 -4.50 2.24
CA THR A 8 18.00 -5.16 3.49
C THR A 8 17.81 -4.10 4.57
N LEU A 9 16.70 -4.14 5.30
CA LEU A 9 16.61 -3.53 6.63
C LEU A 9 16.04 -4.60 7.55
N GLU A 10 16.98 -5.35 8.15
CA GLU A 10 16.80 -6.07 9.40
C GLU A 10 17.05 -5.05 10.50
N GLU A 11 16.06 -4.77 11.35
CA GLU A 11 16.27 -4.10 12.64
C GLU A 11 15.28 -4.74 13.65
N ASP A 12 15.82 -5.65 14.46
CA ASP A 12 15.15 -6.29 15.59
C ASP A 12 15.18 -5.32 16.78
N GLY A 13 14.20 -4.42 16.82
CA GLY A 13 13.90 -3.56 17.96
C GLY A 13 12.40 -3.58 18.23
N PRO A 14 11.92 -3.18 19.43
CA PRO A 14 10.51 -2.98 19.69
C PRO A 14 10.01 -1.86 18.78
N THR A 15 9.59 -2.24 17.58
CA THR A 15 9.05 -1.37 16.55
C THR A 15 7.68 -0.96 17.05
N VAL A 16 7.62 0.23 17.63
CA VAL A 16 6.34 0.87 17.93
C VAL A 16 5.57 0.92 16.62
N LEU A 17 4.47 0.17 16.56
CA LEU A 17 3.63 0.11 15.37
C LEU A 17 2.95 1.46 15.20
N GLU A 18 3.46 2.26 14.27
CA GLU A 18 2.82 3.52 13.91
C GLU A 18 1.57 3.23 13.07
N VAL A 19 0.40 3.58 13.61
CA VAL A 19 -0.89 3.37 12.96
C VAL A 19 -1.22 4.60 12.10
N PRO A 20 -1.60 4.43 10.81
CA PRO A 20 -2.04 5.54 9.97
C PRO A 20 -3.25 6.25 10.58
N GLU A 21 -3.15 7.55 10.80
CA GLU A 21 -4.22 8.38 11.33
C GLU A 21 -4.49 9.58 10.42
N VAL A 22 -5.75 10.02 10.39
CA VAL A 22 -6.15 11.21 9.65
C VAL A 22 -5.44 12.42 10.25
N GLY A 23 -4.80 13.23 9.40
CA GLY A 23 -4.05 14.41 9.82
C GLY A 23 -2.55 14.20 9.94
N MET A 24 -2.05 12.96 9.91
CA MET A 24 -0.61 12.70 9.84
C MET A 24 0.01 13.37 8.62
N MET A 25 1.20 13.94 8.82
CA MET A 25 1.96 14.69 7.81
C MET A 25 3.30 14.00 7.57
N LEU A 26 3.66 13.84 6.31
CA LEU A 26 4.88 13.19 5.84
C LEU A 26 5.56 14.12 4.83
N LYS A 27 6.88 14.17 4.86
CA LYS A 27 7.67 15.18 4.13
C LYS A 27 7.67 14.93 2.63
N ASP A 28 7.66 13.68 2.22
CA ASP A 28 7.78 13.27 0.83
C ASP A 28 7.08 11.93 0.54
N GLU A 29 6.97 11.61 -0.75
CA GLU A 29 6.31 10.40 -1.23
C GLU A 29 7.01 9.12 -0.75
N LYS A 30 8.34 9.16 -0.59
CA LYS A 30 9.11 7.98 -0.15
C LYS A 30 8.84 7.69 1.32
N GLU A 31 8.86 8.72 2.17
CA GLU A 31 8.51 8.60 3.59
C GLU A 31 7.09 8.05 3.76
N LEU A 32 6.13 8.55 2.97
CA LEU A 32 4.77 8.01 2.92
C LEU A 32 4.72 6.52 2.57
N TRP A 33 5.43 6.13 1.50
CA TRP A 33 5.44 4.76 1.04
C TRP A 33 6.05 3.83 2.10
N ASP A 34 7.19 4.21 2.67
CA ASP A 34 7.91 3.43 3.67
C ASP A 34 7.12 3.32 4.99
N PHE A 35 6.46 4.40 5.41
CA PHE A 35 5.54 4.40 6.54
C PHE A 35 4.41 3.37 6.36
N TYR A 36 3.67 3.47 5.25
CA TYR A 36 2.53 2.57 5.04
C TYR A 36 2.98 1.12 4.78
N LYS A 37 4.16 0.93 4.17
CA LYS A 37 4.77 -0.39 3.98
C LYS A 37 5.12 -1.06 5.31
N ARG A 38 5.70 -0.32 6.26
CA ARG A 38 5.97 -0.81 7.62
C ARG A 38 4.67 -1.23 8.31
N TYR A 39 3.66 -0.36 8.29
CA TYR A 39 2.34 -0.68 8.83
C TYR A 39 1.75 -1.96 8.20
N ALA A 40 1.72 -2.04 6.87
CA ALA A 40 1.17 -3.19 6.17
C ALA A 40 1.97 -4.48 6.39
N TYR A 41 3.29 -4.39 6.59
CA TYR A 41 4.13 -5.51 6.97
C TYR A 41 3.75 -6.05 8.35
N HIS A 42 3.58 -5.17 9.34
CA HIS A 42 3.18 -5.54 10.69
C HIS A 42 1.79 -6.14 10.75
N ILE A 43 0.82 -5.56 10.06
CA ILE A 43 -0.55 -6.12 9.99
C ILE A 43 -0.58 -7.40 9.13
N GLY A 44 0.25 -7.45 8.08
CA GLY A 44 0.44 -8.61 7.23
C GLY A 44 -0.51 -8.67 6.04
N PHE A 45 -0.52 -7.61 5.23
CA PHE A 45 -1.22 -7.55 3.96
C PHE A 45 -0.37 -6.90 2.86
N PRO A 46 -0.56 -7.27 1.58
CA PRO A 46 0.13 -6.61 0.47
C PRO A 46 -0.44 -5.20 0.25
N ILE A 47 0.39 -4.25 -0.16
CA ILE A 47 -0.03 -2.88 -0.55
C ILE A 47 -0.07 -2.72 -2.06
N ARG A 48 -0.97 -1.86 -2.55
CA ARG A 48 -1.08 -1.48 -3.96
C ARG A 48 -1.31 0.02 -4.08
N ARG A 49 -0.68 0.66 -5.06
CA ARG A 49 -1.00 2.04 -5.48
C ARG A 49 -2.15 2.00 -6.49
N ARG A 50 -3.30 2.61 -6.17
CA ARG A 50 -4.50 2.54 -7.03
C ARG A 50 -4.61 3.72 -7.99
N ASN A 51 -4.51 4.94 -7.47
CA ASN A 51 -4.70 6.15 -8.25
C ASN A 51 -3.67 7.21 -7.87
N SER A 52 -3.45 8.08 -8.83
CA SER A 52 -2.52 9.18 -8.82
C SER A 52 -3.18 10.31 -9.60
N LYS A 53 -3.69 11.34 -8.93
CA LYS A 53 -4.17 12.54 -9.64
C LYS A 53 -3.03 13.54 -9.67
N LYS A 54 -2.60 13.90 -10.88
CA LYS A 54 -1.69 15.01 -11.09
C LYS A 54 -2.48 16.31 -11.15
N GLY A 55 -1.94 17.38 -10.57
CA GLY A 55 -2.46 18.73 -10.75
C GLY A 55 -2.08 19.27 -12.14
N ASP A 56 -2.55 20.49 -12.43
CA ASP A 56 -2.27 21.19 -13.70
C ASP A 56 -0.77 21.49 -13.88
N ASP A 57 -0.03 21.52 -12.77
CA ASP A 57 1.43 21.60 -12.67
C ASP A 57 2.15 20.29 -13.01
N GLY A 58 1.42 19.23 -13.36
CA GLY A 58 1.96 17.90 -13.63
C GLY A 58 2.47 17.16 -12.39
N LYS A 59 2.39 17.77 -11.21
CA LYS A 59 2.84 17.18 -9.93
C LYS A 59 1.75 16.31 -9.34
N MET A 60 2.15 15.24 -8.67
CA MET A 60 1.23 14.37 -7.96
C MET A 60 0.56 15.14 -6.82
N LYS A 61 -0.77 15.27 -6.83
CA LYS A 61 -1.52 15.93 -5.76
C LYS A 61 -2.30 14.99 -4.87
N TYR A 62 -2.62 13.80 -5.37
CA TYR A 62 -3.40 12.80 -4.64
C TYR A 62 -2.87 11.40 -4.91
N MET A 63 -2.83 10.58 -3.87
CA MET A 63 -2.44 9.19 -3.96
C MET A 63 -3.32 8.33 -3.06
N THR A 64 -3.78 7.19 -3.59
CA THR A 64 -4.50 6.18 -2.81
C THR A 64 -3.67 4.91 -2.70
N LEU A 65 -3.41 4.51 -1.46
CA LEU A 65 -2.77 3.26 -1.10
C LEU A 65 -3.85 2.28 -0.63
N THR A 66 -3.90 1.09 -1.20
CA THR A 66 -4.95 0.10 -0.94
C THR A 66 -4.36 -1.24 -0.58
N CYS A 67 -5.17 -2.10 0.04
CA CYS A 67 -4.82 -3.51 0.16
C CYS A 67 -4.68 -4.14 -1.24
N GLY A 68 -3.66 -4.97 -1.47
CA GLY A 68 -3.46 -5.70 -2.72
C GLY A 68 -4.57 -6.71 -3.05
N ARG A 69 -5.43 -7.01 -2.06
CA ARG A 69 -6.65 -7.80 -2.22
C ARG A 69 -7.89 -6.96 -2.60
N GLU A 70 -7.73 -5.66 -2.84
CA GLU A 70 -8.79 -4.77 -3.35
C GLU A 70 -9.22 -5.15 -4.77
N GLY A 71 -10.52 -4.99 -5.03
CA GLY A 71 -11.12 -5.16 -6.35
C GLY A 71 -11.69 -6.55 -6.58
N ARG A 72 -12.27 -6.72 -7.78
CA ARG A 72 -12.72 -7.99 -8.34
C ARG A 72 -12.12 -8.10 -9.74
N ARG A 73 -11.56 -9.25 -10.09
CA ARG A 73 -11.19 -9.52 -11.49
C ARG A 73 -12.50 -9.56 -12.31
N PRO A 74 -12.59 -8.88 -13.47
CA PRO A 74 -13.63 -9.19 -14.43
C PRO A 74 -13.46 -10.66 -14.84
N THR A 75 -14.56 -11.41 -14.86
CA THR A 75 -14.57 -12.81 -15.30
C THR A 75 -14.11 -12.87 -16.74
N SER A 76 -12.84 -13.23 -16.98
CA SER A 76 -12.35 -13.49 -18.33
C SER A 76 -12.88 -14.84 -18.77
N THR A 77 -13.93 -14.84 -19.59
CA THR A 77 -14.39 -16.01 -20.33
C THR A 77 -13.36 -16.31 -21.43
N SER A 78 -12.31 -17.08 -21.13
CA SER A 78 -11.56 -17.86 -22.13
C SER A 78 -10.32 -18.52 -21.53
N GLY A 79 -10.14 -19.80 -21.87
CA GLY A 79 -8.83 -20.40 -22.07
C GLY A 79 -8.10 -20.91 -20.83
N SER A 80 -8.15 -22.22 -20.67
CA SER A 80 -7.26 -23.07 -19.85
C SER A 80 -5.93 -22.42 -19.45
N SER A 81 -5.89 -21.83 -18.26
CA SER A 81 -4.67 -21.65 -17.48
C SER A 81 -5.06 -21.68 -16.01
N LYS A 82 -4.29 -22.44 -15.23
CA LYS A 82 -4.53 -22.86 -13.82
C LYS A 82 -5.25 -21.76 -13.02
N PRO A 83 -6.34 -22.05 -12.28
CA PRO A 83 -7.03 -21.04 -11.48
C PRO A 83 -6.04 -20.47 -10.46
N GLN A 84 -5.56 -19.26 -10.71
CA GLN A 84 -4.73 -18.52 -9.76
C GLN A 84 -5.58 -18.33 -8.49
N PRO A 85 -5.07 -18.65 -7.28
CA PRO A 85 -5.84 -18.53 -6.05
C PRO A 85 -6.47 -17.14 -5.97
N THR A 86 -7.79 -17.13 -5.81
CA THR A 86 -8.68 -15.96 -5.75
C THR A 86 -8.23 -14.99 -4.66
N THR A 87 -7.35 -14.05 -5.01
CA THR A 87 -6.71 -13.16 -4.04
C THR A 87 -7.37 -11.79 -3.96
N GLN A 88 -8.20 -11.41 -4.93
CA GLN A 88 -9.00 -10.20 -4.92
C GLN A 88 -10.39 -10.49 -4.36
N ILE A 89 -10.66 -9.94 -3.17
CA ILE A 89 -11.86 -10.21 -2.35
C ILE A 89 -12.56 -8.90 -1.98
N ASP A 90 -12.36 -7.86 -2.80
CA ASP A 90 -13.01 -6.56 -2.61
C ASP A 90 -12.69 -5.93 -1.23
N CYS A 91 -11.45 -6.10 -0.77
CA CYS A 91 -11.00 -5.50 0.48
C CYS A 91 -11.05 -3.97 0.37
N LYS A 92 -11.70 -3.32 1.35
CA LYS A 92 -11.91 -1.87 1.34
C LYS A 92 -10.81 -1.07 2.05
N ALA A 93 -9.89 -1.77 2.72
CA ALA A 93 -8.77 -1.16 3.43
C ALA A 93 -7.94 -0.27 2.49
N ARG A 94 -7.83 1.01 2.85
CA ARG A 94 -7.15 2.04 2.07
C ARG A 94 -6.74 3.23 2.92
N VAL A 95 -5.73 3.95 2.44
CA VAL A 95 -5.36 5.27 2.90
C VAL A 95 -5.33 6.21 1.71
N ILE A 96 -5.95 7.39 1.86
CA ILE A 96 -5.95 8.46 0.86
C ILE A 96 -5.12 9.60 1.41
N VAL A 97 -4.20 10.07 0.58
CA VAL A 97 -3.31 11.18 0.91
C VAL A 97 -3.36 12.26 -0.16
N SER A 98 -3.03 13.50 0.23
CA SER A 98 -2.81 14.60 -0.69
C SER A 98 -1.60 15.40 -0.33
N VAL A 99 -0.99 16.05 -1.32
CA VAL A 99 0.08 17.03 -1.09
C VAL A 99 -0.53 18.41 -0.86
N ASP A 100 0.02 19.16 0.08
CA ASP A 100 -0.31 20.58 0.27
C ASP A 100 0.51 21.50 -0.64
N VAL A 101 0.34 22.82 -0.47
CA VAL A 101 1.08 23.84 -1.24
C VAL A 101 2.57 23.90 -0.92
N TYR A 102 2.98 23.35 0.22
CA TYR A 102 4.37 23.30 0.69
C TYR A 102 5.07 22.00 0.29
N GLY A 103 4.36 21.06 -0.36
CA GLY A 103 4.90 19.75 -0.75
C GLY A 103 4.77 18.68 0.33
N ILE A 104 4.07 18.95 1.44
CA ILE A 104 3.87 18.01 2.54
C ILE A 104 2.67 17.11 2.24
N TRP A 105 2.88 15.81 2.41
CA TRP A 105 1.85 14.79 2.23
C TRP A 105 1.03 14.63 3.50
N ARG A 106 -0.28 14.82 3.40
CA ARG A 106 -1.23 14.66 4.50
C ARG A 106 -2.14 13.46 4.28
N ILE A 107 -2.37 12.69 5.34
CA ILE A 107 -3.39 11.64 5.36
C ILE A 107 -4.77 12.27 5.55
N ASN A 108 -5.64 12.09 4.55
CA ASN A 108 -7.00 12.65 4.54
C ASN A 108 -8.05 11.62 4.94
N THR A 109 -7.83 10.35 4.59
CA THR A 109 -8.80 9.28 4.86
C THR A 109 -8.08 8.00 5.17
N VAL A 110 -8.55 7.32 6.22
CA VAL A 110 -8.02 6.06 6.68
C VAL A 110 -9.16 5.05 6.83
N HIS A 111 -9.01 3.90 6.18
CA HIS A 111 -9.84 2.72 6.39
C HIS A 111 -8.91 1.52 6.61
N LEU A 112 -8.83 1.03 7.84
CA LEU A 112 -7.93 -0.07 8.23
C LEU A 112 -8.65 -1.41 8.36
N ASP A 113 -9.97 -1.45 8.27
CA ASP A 113 -10.75 -2.67 8.39
C ASP A 113 -10.52 -3.60 7.18
N HIS A 114 -10.17 -4.85 7.47
CA HIS A 114 -9.93 -5.89 6.48
C HIS A 114 -11.03 -6.94 6.56
N ASN A 115 -11.67 -7.22 5.42
CA ASN A 115 -12.61 -8.33 5.26
C ASN A 115 -11.93 -9.70 5.08
N HIS A 116 -10.67 -9.83 5.49
CA HIS A 116 -9.91 -11.08 5.43
C HIS A 116 -8.92 -11.19 6.56
N LYS A 117 -8.47 -12.42 6.80
CA LYS A 117 -7.38 -12.67 7.72
C LYS A 117 -6.14 -11.92 7.24
N THR A 118 -5.72 -10.95 8.04
CA THR A 118 -4.38 -10.36 8.00
C THR A 118 -3.50 -11.21 8.91
N SER A 119 -2.24 -11.43 8.52
CA SER A 119 -1.33 -12.25 9.31
C SER A 119 0.08 -11.75 9.10
N PRO A 120 0.74 -11.24 10.15
CA PRO A 120 2.14 -10.81 10.08
C PRO A 120 3.03 -11.95 9.55
N SER A 121 2.73 -13.20 9.90
CA SER A 121 3.46 -14.38 9.42
C SER A 121 3.38 -14.58 7.89
N LYS A 122 2.30 -14.12 7.25
CA LYS A 122 2.13 -14.16 5.79
C LYS A 122 2.68 -12.93 5.07
N SER A 123 3.11 -11.88 5.78
CA SER A 123 3.72 -10.69 5.17
C SER A 123 4.96 -11.06 4.34
N ARG A 124 5.72 -12.06 4.81
CA ARG A 124 6.91 -12.64 4.16
C ARG A 124 6.62 -13.30 2.80
N LEU A 125 5.36 -13.67 2.54
CA LEU A 125 4.93 -14.29 1.27
C LEU A 125 4.52 -13.26 0.20
N TYR A 126 4.39 -11.99 0.58
CA TYR A 126 3.98 -10.92 -0.34
C TYR A 126 5.16 -10.11 -0.87
N CYS A 127 6.39 -10.57 -0.65
CA CYS A 127 7.58 -10.01 -1.28
C CYS A 127 7.50 -10.19 -2.81
N CYS A 128 7.73 -9.08 -3.50
CA CYS A 128 7.52 -8.80 -4.91
C CYS A 128 7.91 -9.91 -5.89
N ASN A 129 7.15 -9.99 -6.99
CA ASN A 129 7.66 -10.39 -8.29
C ASN A 129 7.59 -9.19 -9.23
#